data_AF-A0A1H5ZQL8-F1
#
_entry.id   AF-A0A1H5ZQL8-F1
#
_cell.length_a   1.000
_cell.length_b   1.000
_cell.length_c   1.000
_cell.angle_alpha   90.00
_cell.angle_beta   90.00
_cell.angle_gamma   90.00
#
_symmetry.space_group_name_H-M   'P 1'
#
loop_
_entity.id
_entity.type
_entity.pdbx_description
1 polymer ?
#
loop_
_entity_poly.entity_id
_entity_poly.type
_entity_poly.pdbx_seq_one_letter_code
_entity_poly.pdbx_strand_id
1 'polypeptide(L)'
;MLTPDYQQFVQAEPPADGLTVSAWRGVIQPYSDDAAARSILCDIEAERTLWISAGSIRPGASTESHWAHPLLVNMAAPCEVMVCTQPDAVPRAYLLSPRYQPYYADTAVHPHPRSDQTIDYSGRPLPGLCVFSSAEFRFVEDADYYTQFLDQLTQYVAKHLVWLRTRRLCRKIGHVVTPLYQPLPGEAIVEDAPRFQWVQTRSGPARAMDFWSGYWPGRSAKAMTPAEHLRQIKPTLPCWCGRHKMYGECHRNSDSVLAGEQEHP
;
A
#
# COMPACT_ATOMS: atom_id res chain seq x y z
N MET A 1 -19.00 10.37 9.42
CA MET A 1 -18.56 8.96 9.36
C MET A 1 -18.20 8.70 7.91
N LEU A 2 -17.08 8.05 7.62
CA LEU A 2 -16.61 7.83 6.25
C LEU A 2 -17.58 6.92 5.47
N THR A 3 -18.02 5.81 6.10
CA THR A 3 -19.06 4.91 5.58
C THR A 3 -19.61 4.00 6.71
N PRO A 4 -20.87 3.52 6.67
CA PRO A 4 -21.45 2.68 7.74
C PRO A 4 -20.75 1.34 7.98
N ASP A 5 -20.09 0.78 6.96
CA ASP A 5 -19.42 -0.53 7.03
C ASP A 5 -18.04 -0.48 7.72
N TYR A 6 -17.53 0.73 7.98
CA TYR A 6 -16.22 0.98 8.57
C TYR A 6 -16.33 1.91 9.79
N GLN A 7 -17.18 1.54 10.76
CA GLN A 7 -17.44 2.34 11.97
C GLN A 7 -16.22 2.53 12.87
N GLN A 8 -15.19 1.69 12.72
CA GLN A 8 -13.93 1.82 13.44
C GLN A 8 -13.10 3.04 12.99
N PHE A 9 -13.48 3.71 11.91
CA PHE A 9 -12.86 4.97 11.48
C PHE A 9 -13.50 6.17 12.20
N VAL A 10 -12.68 6.86 12.98
CA VAL A 10 -13.06 8.07 13.70
C VAL A 10 -12.48 9.30 13.01
N GLN A 11 -13.17 10.43 13.13
CA GLN A 11 -12.69 11.68 12.55
C GLN A 11 -11.40 12.13 13.24
N ALA A 12 -10.45 12.63 12.46
CA ALA A 12 -9.16 13.13 12.92
C ALA A 12 -8.91 14.55 12.42
N GLU A 13 -7.90 15.21 12.98
CA GLU A 13 -7.44 16.50 12.49
C GLU A 13 -6.80 16.34 11.09
N PRO A 14 -7.22 17.14 10.10
CA PRO A 14 -6.58 17.16 8.79
C PRO A 14 -5.10 17.55 8.88
N PRO A 15 -4.20 16.93 8.09
CA PRO A 15 -2.84 17.42 7.97
C PRO A 15 -2.83 18.84 7.40
N ALA A 16 -1.87 19.66 7.83
CA ALA A 16 -1.70 21.05 7.40
C ALA A 16 -1.08 21.15 5.99
N ASP A 17 -1.74 20.54 4.99
CA ASP A 17 -1.26 20.45 3.61
C ASP A 17 -2.03 21.35 2.62
N GLY A 18 -3.07 22.03 3.09
CA GLY A 18 -3.90 22.93 2.27
C GLY A 18 -4.76 22.23 1.21
N LEU A 19 -4.72 20.89 1.14
CA LEU A 19 -5.47 20.07 0.18
C LEU A 19 -6.55 19.23 0.87
N THR A 20 -6.32 18.83 2.12
CA THR A 20 -7.22 17.95 2.86
C THR A 20 -8.42 18.72 3.42
N VAL A 21 -9.62 18.21 3.16
CA VAL A 21 -10.88 18.73 3.72
C VAL A 21 -11.23 18.03 5.02
N SER A 22 -11.07 16.72 5.07
CA SER A 22 -11.32 15.93 6.27
C SER A 22 -10.35 14.76 6.36
N ALA A 23 -10.03 14.36 7.59
CA ALA A 23 -9.22 13.18 7.86
C ALA A 23 -9.99 12.21 8.77
N TRP A 24 -9.76 10.92 8.55
CA TRP A 24 -10.33 9.83 9.31
C TRP A 24 -9.22 8.86 9.69
N ARG A 25 -9.15 8.45 10.96
CA ARG A 25 -8.19 7.46 11.45
C ARG A 25 -8.92 6.19 11.84
N GLY A 26 -8.39 5.04 11.46
CA GLY A 26 -8.97 3.75 11.78
C GLY A 26 -7.92 2.65 11.84
N VAL A 27 -8.36 1.47 12.22
CA VAL A 27 -7.54 0.25 12.22
C VAL A 27 -8.03 -0.69 11.13
N ILE A 28 -7.07 -1.21 10.37
CA ILE A 28 -7.26 -2.31 9.42
C ILE A 28 -6.46 -3.49 9.94
N GLN A 29 -7.10 -4.65 10.06
CA GLN A 29 -6.43 -5.89 10.44
C GLN A 29 -6.81 -6.96 9.40
N PRO A 30 -6.02 -7.09 8.31
CA PRO A 30 -6.43 -7.93 7.19
C PRO A 30 -6.56 -9.41 7.54
N TYR A 31 -5.78 -9.87 8.52
CA TYR A 31 -5.71 -11.28 8.92
C TYR A 31 -6.17 -11.46 10.37
N SER A 32 -6.96 -12.51 10.62
CA SER A 32 -7.33 -12.91 11.99
C SER A 32 -6.17 -13.56 12.74
N ASP A 33 -5.32 -14.30 12.01
CA ASP A 33 -4.23 -15.12 12.52
C ASP A 33 -3.26 -15.54 11.39
N ASP A 34 -2.25 -16.33 11.75
CA ASP A 34 -1.22 -16.82 10.84
C ASP A 34 -1.74 -17.81 9.79
N ALA A 35 -2.74 -18.63 10.14
CA ALA A 35 -3.32 -19.60 9.22
C ALA A 35 -4.16 -18.88 8.15
N ALA A 36 -4.95 -17.88 8.56
CA ALA A 36 -5.69 -17.01 7.65
C ALA A 36 -4.74 -16.30 6.69
N ALA A 37 -3.63 -15.75 7.18
CA ALA A 37 -2.64 -15.08 6.34
C ALA A 37 -2.04 -15.99 5.27
N ARG A 38 -1.75 -17.25 5.61
CA ARG A 38 -1.26 -18.26 4.65
C ARG A 38 -2.30 -18.60 3.59
N SER A 39 -3.55 -18.85 3.99
CA SER A 39 -4.63 -19.11 3.03
C SER A 39 -4.85 -17.93 2.09
N ILE A 40 -4.95 -16.71 2.64
CA ILE A 40 -5.23 -15.49 1.88
C ILE A 40 -4.08 -15.16 0.93
N LEU A 41 -2.82 -15.41 1.31
CA LEU A 41 -1.69 -15.30 0.40
C LEU A 41 -1.90 -16.14 -0.86
N CYS A 42 -2.29 -17.41 -0.72
CA CYS A 42 -2.57 -18.26 -1.87
C CYS A 42 -3.77 -17.76 -2.68
N ASP A 43 -4.81 -17.24 -2.03
CA ASP A 43 -5.97 -16.67 -2.74
C ASP A 43 -5.57 -15.41 -3.54
N ILE A 44 -4.67 -14.57 -3.01
CA ILE A 44 -4.10 -13.41 -3.73
C ILE A 44 -3.29 -13.86 -4.95
N GLU A 45 -2.41 -14.86 -4.79
CA GLU A 45 -1.58 -15.39 -5.88
C GLU A 45 -2.40 -16.01 -7.00
N ALA A 46 -3.49 -16.69 -6.62
CA ALA A 46 -4.41 -17.32 -7.55
C ALA A 46 -5.43 -16.36 -8.19
N GLU A 47 -5.32 -15.04 -7.94
CA GLU A 47 -6.26 -14.02 -8.46
C GLU A 47 -7.73 -14.37 -8.13
N ARG A 48 -7.96 -14.89 -6.91
CA ARG A 48 -9.30 -15.22 -6.42
C ARG A 48 -9.94 -13.98 -5.79
N THR A 49 -11.26 -13.90 -5.90
CA THR A 49 -12.02 -12.83 -5.25
C THR A 49 -11.87 -12.91 -3.74
N LEU A 50 -11.40 -11.82 -3.13
CA LEU A 50 -11.28 -11.68 -1.69
C LEU A 50 -12.57 -11.09 -1.10
N TRP A 51 -13.03 -11.68 0.00
CA TRP A 51 -14.19 -11.18 0.74
C TRP A 51 -13.69 -10.30 1.89
N ILE A 52 -13.99 -9.01 1.82
CA ILE A 52 -13.51 -8.01 2.78
C ILE A 52 -14.69 -7.44 3.55
N SER A 53 -14.52 -7.27 4.85
CA SER A 53 -15.50 -6.62 5.72
C SER A 53 -14.77 -5.89 6.84
N ALA A 54 -15.08 -4.61 7.00
CA ALA A 54 -14.56 -3.76 8.07
C ALA A 54 -13.03 -3.88 8.27
N GLY A 55 -12.26 -3.95 7.18
CA GLY A 55 -10.80 -3.99 7.26
C GLY A 55 -10.19 -5.37 7.51
N SER A 56 -10.99 -6.44 7.43
CA SER A 56 -10.54 -7.83 7.56
C SER A 56 -10.92 -8.65 6.33
N ILE A 57 -10.01 -9.54 5.92
CA ILE A 57 -10.20 -10.44 4.79
C ILE A 57 -10.61 -11.81 5.34
N ARG A 58 -11.71 -12.36 4.81
CA ARG A 58 -12.14 -13.71 5.17
C ARG A 58 -11.25 -14.72 4.43
N PRO A 59 -10.61 -15.67 5.13
CA PRO A 59 -9.81 -16.69 4.47
C PRO A 59 -10.69 -17.63 3.65
N GLY A 60 -10.21 -18.01 2.47
CA GLY A 60 -10.76 -19.11 1.69
C GLY A 60 -10.43 -20.48 2.30
N ALA A 61 -10.65 -21.53 1.50
CA ALA A 61 -10.31 -22.91 1.85
C ALA A 61 -9.00 -23.37 1.17
N SER A 62 -8.10 -22.45 0.84
CA SER A 62 -6.89 -22.79 0.09
C SER A 62 -5.96 -23.67 0.93
N THR A 63 -5.57 -24.81 0.39
CA THR A 63 -4.60 -25.75 1.00
C THR A 63 -3.27 -25.76 0.25
N GLU A 64 -3.07 -24.83 -0.68
CA GLU A 64 -1.84 -24.72 -1.45
C GLU A 64 -0.66 -24.37 -0.53
N SER A 65 0.53 -24.83 -0.89
CA SER A 65 1.76 -24.54 -0.15
C SER A 65 2.52 -23.40 -0.80
N HIS A 66 2.95 -22.42 -0.01
CA HIS A 66 3.78 -21.31 -0.48
C HIS A 66 5.07 -21.20 0.33
N TRP A 67 6.19 -20.88 -0.33
CA TRP A 67 7.52 -20.82 0.30
C TRP A 67 7.59 -19.80 1.47
N ALA A 68 6.75 -18.76 1.44
CA ALA A 68 6.69 -17.73 2.48
C ALA A 68 5.89 -18.17 3.72
N HIS A 69 5.15 -19.29 3.70
CA HIS A 69 4.33 -19.73 4.84
C HIS A 69 5.06 -19.77 6.19
N PRO A 70 6.31 -20.26 6.28
CA PRO A 70 7.06 -20.27 7.55
C PRO A 70 7.40 -18.88 8.09
N LEU A 71 7.35 -17.85 7.24
CA LEU A 71 7.66 -16.45 7.61
C LEU A 71 6.40 -15.67 8.03
N LEU A 72 5.22 -16.15 7.64
CA LEU A 72 3.93 -15.57 8.02
C LEU A 72 3.56 -16.00 9.45
N VAL A 73 4.18 -15.34 10.42
CA VAL A 73 3.95 -15.51 11.87
C VAL A 73 3.60 -14.17 12.48
N ASN A 74 2.73 -14.14 13.50
CA ASN A 74 2.19 -12.91 14.11
C ASN A 74 1.56 -11.99 13.05
N MET A 75 0.67 -12.56 12.23
CA MET A 75 -0.01 -11.87 11.12
C MET A 75 -1.31 -11.18 11.52
N ALA A 76 -1.83 -11.47 12.71
CA ALA A 76 -2.93 -10.72 13.35
C ALA A 76 -2.46 -9.31 13.80
N ALA A 77 -1.77 -8.59 12.92
CA ALA A 77 -1.16 -7.30 13.21
C ALA A 77 -2.16 -6.19 12.87
N PRO A 78 -2.61 -5.38 13.85
CA PRO A 78 -3.44 -4.23 13.58
C PRO A 78 -2.59 -3.12 12.93
N CYS A 79 -3.10 -2.57 11.83
CA CYS A 79 -2.48 -1.48 11.11
C CYS A 79 -3.30 -0.21 11.31
N GLU A 80 -2.67 0.83 11.86
CA GLU A 80 -3.30 2.13 11.95
C GLU A 80 -3.14 2.88 10.63
N VAL A 81 -4.26 3.38 10.10
CA VAL A 81 -4.29 4.12 8.84
C VAL A 81 -5.00 5.45 9.01
N MET A 82 -4.61 6.41 8.18
CA MET A 82 -5.33 7.67 8.01
C MET A 82 -5.81 7.81 6.57
N VAL A 83 -7.06 8.20 6.40
CA VAL A 83 -7.69 8.49 5.12
C VAL A 83 -8.06 9.97 5.09
N CYS A 84 -7.53 10.68 4.10
CA CYS A 84 -7.75 12.11 3.88
C CYS A 84 -8.63 12.30 2.64
N THR A 85 -9.73 13.04 2.77
CA THR A 85 -10.61 13.39 1.65
C THR A 85 -10.35 14.79 1.12
N GLN A 86 -10.73 15.01 -0.14
CA GLN A 86 -10.59 16.27 -0.87
C GLN A 86 -11.79 16.43 -1.82
N PRO A 87 -12.19 17.67 -2.20
CA PRO A 87 -13.50 17.92 -2.82
C PRO A 87 -13.72 17.24 -4.18
N ASP A 88 -12.67 17.10 -4.98
CA ASP A 88 -12.74 16.67 -6.38
C ASP A 88 -11.63 15.67 -6.74
N ALA A 89 -11.26 14.79 -5.81
CA ALA A 89 -10.30 13.72 -6.11
C ALA A 89 -10.43 12.55 -5.14
N VAL A 90 -9.81 11.43 -5.53
CA VAL A 90 -9.78 10.21 -4.72
C VAL A 90 -9.19 10.50 -3.32
N PRO A 91 -9.72 9.88 -2.25
CA PRO A 91 -9.09 9.91 -0.94
C PRO A 91 -7.62 9.46 -0.98
N ARG A 92 -6.79 10.13 -0.17
CA ARG A 92 -5.41 9.73 0.06
C ARG A 92 -5.37 8.85 1.30
N ALA A 93 -4.58 7.78 1.27
CA ALA A 93 -4.38 6.91 2.43
C ALA A 93 -2.93 6.93 2.88
N TYR A 94 -2.73 6.81 4.20
CA TYR A 94 -1.45 6.84 4.86
C TYR A 94 -1.39 5.70 5.88
N LEU A 95 -0.29 4.94 5.91
CA LEU A 95 -0.06 3.91 6.93
C LEU A 95 0.71 4.53 8.10
N LEU A 96 0.02 4.72 9.23
CA LEU A 96 0.58 5.33 10.44
C LEU A 96 1.40 4.31 11.24
N SER A 97 0.93 3.07 11.33
CA SER A 97 1.57 1.98 12.06
C SER A 97 1.26 0.62 11.38
N PRO A 98 2.26 -0.25 11.13
CA PRO A 98 3.70 0.04 11.16
C PRO A 98 4.02 1.16 10.15
N ARG A 99 4.73 2.19 10.59
CA ARG A 99 4.93 3.40 9.78
C ARG A 99 5.74 3.08 8.53
N TYR A 100 5.23 3.47 7.36
CA TYR A 100 5.99 3.40 6.12
C TYR A 100 7.24 4.32 6.15
N GLN A 101 8.44 3.76 5.93
CA GLN A 101 9.70 4.51 5.86
C GLN A 101 10.27 4.57 4.43
N PRO A 102 10.29 5.76 3.79
CA PRO A 102 10.81 5.90 2.43
C PRO A 102 12.35 5.92 2.32
N TYR A 103 13.09 5.95 3.44
CA TYR A 103 14.51 6.37 3.46
C TYR A 103 15.57 5.29 3.18
N TYR A 104 15.17 4.08 2.77
CA TYR A 104 16.13 3.11 2.24
C TYR A 104 16.24 3.32 0.73
N ALA A 105 17.44 3.66 0.27
CA ALA A 105 17.74 4.40 -0.97
C ALA A 105 17.38 3.70 -2.29
N ASP A 106 16.65 2.59 -2.25
CA ASP A 106 16.04 1.97 -3.42
C ASP A 106 14.64 1.47 -3.05
N THR A 107 13.69 2.40 -2.94
CA THR A 107 12.25 2.11 -2.89
C THR A 107 11.75 1.44 -4.17
N ALA A 108 12.60 1.19 -5.17
CA ALA A 108 12.26 0.44 -6.38
C ALA A 108 11.76 -0.99 -6.12
N VAL A 109 11.90 -1.52 -4.89
CA VAL A 109 11.46 -2.87 -4.53
C VAL A 109 10.22 -2.88 -3.62
N HIS A 110 9.83 -1.75 -3.00
CA HIS A 110 8.53 -1.67 -2.33
C HIS A 110 7.51 -1.08 -3.29
N PRO A 111 6.51 -1.84 -3.72
CA PRO A 111 5.60 -1.37 -4.74
C PRO A 111 4.69 -0.26 -4.17
N HIS A 112 4.86 0.93 -4.76
CA HIS A 112 3.91 2.04 -4.82
C HIS A 112 3.68 2.98 -3.61
N PRO A 113 4.74 3.51 -2.96
CA PRO A 113 4.61 4.78 -2.24
C PRO A 113 4.30 5.93 -3.19
N ARG A 114 3.54 6.93 -2.69
CA ARG A 114 3.25 8.20 -3.36
C ARG A 114 4.05 9.31 -2.69
N SER A 115 5.32 9.43 -3.09
CA SER A 115 6.20 10.50 -2.60
C SER A 115 5.67 11.89 -2.98
N ASP A 116 4.92 11.98 -4.08
CA ASP A 116 4.19 13.16 -4.53
C ASP A 116 3.01 13.55 -3.62
N GLN A 117 2.57 12.66 -2.71
CA GLN A 117 1.45 12.88 -1.79
C GLN A 117 1.89 12.82 -0.31
N THR A 118 3.12 13.24 -0.02
CA THR A 118 3.70 13.21 1.32
C THR A 118 3.10 14.27 2.24
N ILE A 119 2.84 13.92 3.50
CA ILE A 119 2.43 14.84 4.57
C ILE A 119 3.46 14.88 5.70
N ASP A 120 3.44 15.93 6.52
CA ASP A 120 4.09 15.87 7.83
C ASP A 120 3.17 15.14 8.82
N TYR A 121 3.69 14.09 9.45
CA TYR A 121 2.99 13.38 10.51
C TYR A 121 3.93 13.12 11.69
N SER A 122 3.64 13.80 12.81
CA SER A 122 4.47 13.79 14.02
C SER A 122 5.91 14.25 13.76
N GLY A 123 6.09 15.33 12.99
CA GLY A 123 7.39 15.95 12.71
C GLY A 123 8.27 15.13 11.76
N ARG A 124 7.68 14.25 10.96
CA ARG A 124 8.40 13.39 10.01
C ARG A 124 7.56 13.20 8.75
N PRO A 125 8.18 13.14 7.55
CA PRO A 125 7.46 12.92 6.30
C PRO A 125 6.83 11.51 6.26
N LEU A 126 5.59 11.44 5.82
CA LEU A 126 4.84 10.20 5.62
C LEU A 126 4.27 10.19 4.20
N PRO A 127 4.78 9.33 3.29
CA PRO A 127 4.29 9.26 1.94
C PRO A 127 2.89 8.62 1.90
N GLY A 128 2.10 9.01 0.90
CA GLY A 128 0.81 8.38 0.64
C GLY A 128 0.98 6.95 0.11
N LEU A 129 -0.09 6.17 0.18
CA LEU A 129 -0.16 4.83 -0.40
C LEU A 129 -0.84 4.89 -1.76
N CYS A 130 -0.27 4.24 -2.77
CA CYS A 130 -0.98 4.05 -4.03
C CYS A 130 -1.95 2.88 -3.91
N VAL A 131 -3.07 3.07 -3.21
CA VAL A 131 -4.03 2.00 -2.88
C VAL A 131 -4.44 1.17 -4.10
N PHE A 132 -4.64 1.83 -5.23
CA PHE A 132 -5.04 1.21 -6.49
C PHE A 132 -4.00 0.30 -7.12
N SER A 133 -2.72 0.57 -6.92
CA SER A 133 -1.67 -0.30 -7.46
C SER A 133 -1.65 -1.72 -6.86
N SER A 134 -2.29 -1.91 -5.70
CA SER A 134 -2.45 -3.23 -5.08
C SER A 134 -3.54 -4.10 -5.72
N ALA A 135 -4.39 -3.52 -6.57
CA ALA A 135 -5.68 -4.09 -6.90
C ALA A 135 -5.67 -5.00 -8.14
N GLU A 136 -6.29 -6.16 -7.98
CA GLU A 136 -7.08 -6.76 -9.06
C GLU A 136 -8.39 -5.95 -9.15
N PHE A 137 -8.44 -4.96 -10.05
CA PHE A 137 -9.57 -4.03 -10.11
C PHE A 137 -10.86 -4.71 -10.61
N ARG A 138 -11.86 -4.79 -9.74
CA ARG A 138 -13.23 -5.09 -10.13
C ARG A 138 -14.17 -4.10 -9.43
N PHE A 139 -14.83 -3.27 -10.24
CA PHE A 139 -15.84 -2.34 -9.76
C PHE A 139 -17.12 -3.11 -9.41
N VAL A 140 -17.71 -2.78 -8.26
CA VAL A 140 -19.02 -3.29 -7.87
C VAL A 140 -19.98 -2.11 -7.88
N GLU A 141 -20.90 -2.09 -8.83
CA GLU A 141 -21.86 -0.98 -9.05
C GLU A 141 -22.69 -0.67 -7.80
N ASP A 142 -23.05 -1.70 -7.02
CA ASP A 142 -23.95 -1.57 -5.87
C ASP A 142 -23.24 -1.24 -4.54
N ALA A 143 -21.90 -1.14 -4.54
CA ALA A 143 -21.13 -0.88 -3.33
C ALA A 143 -20.78 0.61 -3.19
N ASP A 144 -20.89 1.15 -1.97
CA ASP A 144 -20.49 2.52 -1.65
C ASP A 144 -19.02 2.78 -2.00
N TYR A 145 -18.73 3.95 -2.57
CA TYR A 145 -17.40 4.31 -3.06
C TYR A 145 -16.33 4.26 -1.96
N TYR A 146 -16.63 4.80 -0.78
CA TYR A 146 -15.67 4.80 0.33
C TYR A 146 -15.44 3.38 0.86
N THR A 147 -16.47 2.54 0.88
CA THR A 147 -16.35 1.11 1.20
C THR A 147 -15.41 0.42 0.23
N GLN A 148 -15.61 0.57 -1.08
CA GLN A 148 -14.72 0.00 -2.10
C GLN A 148 -13.28 0.51 -1.94
N PHE A 149 -13.07 1.81 -1.67
CA PHE A 149 -11.73 2.35 -1.41
C PHE A 149 -11.07 1.71 -0.18
N LEU A 150 -11.81 1.55 0.92
CA LEU A 150 -11.30 0.94 2.15
C LEU A 150 -11.02 -0.56 1.99
N ASP A 151 -11.80 -1.25 1.15
CA ASP A 151 -11.53 -2.64 0.78
C ASP A 151 -10.22 -2.76 -0.01
N GLN A 152 -9.99 -1.86 -0.96
CA GLN A 152 -8.71 -1.80 -1.69
C GLN A 152 -7.54 -1.45 -0.77
N LEU A 153 -7.74 -0.52 0.17
CA LEU A 153 -6.75 -0.19 1.18
C LEU A 153 -6.44 -1.42 2.05
N THR A 154 -7.46 -2.22 2.40
CA THR A 154 -7.29 -3.46 3.15
C THR A 154 -6.45 -4.47 2.39
N GLN A 155 -6.66 -4.63 1.08
CA GLN A 155 -5.80 -5.48 0.24
C GLN A 155 -4.37 -4.95 0.19
N TYR A 156 -4.17 -3.65 0.00
CA TYR A 156 -2.84 -3.03 0.03
C TYR A 156 -2.11 -3.37 1.33
N VAL A 157 -2.76 -3.15 2.47
CA VAL A 157 -2.19 -3.41 3.80
C VAL A 157 -1.90 -4.91 3.98
N ALA A 158 -2.76 -5.80 3.48
CA ALA A 158 -2.54 -7.25 3.52
C ALA A 158 -1.25 -7.64 2.79
N LYS A 159 -1.07 -7.14 1.56
CA LYS A 159 0.14 -7.36 0.75
C LYS A 159 1.38 -6.75 1.40
N HIS A 160 1.25 -5.56 1.98
CA HIS A 160 2.33 -4.89 2.70
C HIS A 160 2.80 -5.67 3.93
N LEU A 161 1.89 -6.25 4.72
CA LEU A 161 2.27 -7.11 5.86
C LEU A 161 3.05 -8.35 5.41
N VAL A 162 2.69 -8.98 4.29
CA VAL A 162 3.46 -10.08 3.69
C VAL A 162 4.86 -9.60 3.28
N TRP A 163 4.95 -8.42 2.65
CA TRP A 163 6.22 -7.82 2.30
C TRP A 163 7.09 -7.58 3.54
N LEU A 164 6.52 -7.03 4.62
CA LEU A 164 7.23 -6.79 5.88
C LEU A 164 7.75 -8.07 6.54
N ARG A 165 7.02 -9.19 6.41
CA ARG A 165 7.46 -10.49 6.93
C ARG A 165 8.52 -11.18 6.10
N THR A 166 8.54 -10.89 4.81
CA THR A 166 9.47 -11.51 3.87
C THR A 166 10.67 -10.61 3.54
N ARG A 167 10.67 -9.36 4.02
CA ARG A 167 11.72 -8.39 3.71
C ARG A 167 13.07 -8.84 4.22
N ARG A 168 14.10 -8.47 3.48
CA ARG A 168 15.50 -8.64 3.81
C ARG A 168 16.18 -7.30 3.66
N LEU A 169 16.99 -6.93 4.64
CA LEU A 169 17.89 -5.79 4.49
C LEU A 169 19.07 -6.29 3.68
N CYS A 170 19.34 -5.63 2.55
CA CYS A 170 20.38 -5.99 1.62
C CYS A 170 21.34 -4.81 1.45
N ARG A 171 22.62 -5.12 1.21
CA ARG A 171 23.65 -4.16 0.82
C ARG A 171 24.06 -4.39 -0.62
N LYS A 172 24.02 -3.33 -1.43
CA LYS A 172 24.54 -3.30 -2.80
C LYS A 172 25.91 -2.63 -2.83
N ILE A 173 26.90 -3.32 -3.39
CA ILE A 173 28.24 -2.76 -3.70
C ILE A 173 28.52 -3.07 -5.17
N GLY A 174 28.44 -2.07 -6.05
CA GLY A 174 28.45 -2.29 -7.49
C GLY A 174 27.25 -3.16 -7.92
N HIS A 175 27.53 -4.35 -8.45
CA HIS A 175 26.51 -5.33 -8.86
C HIS A 175 26.25 -6.43 -7.81
N VAL A 176 27.02 -6.47 -6.73
CA VAL A 176 26.90 -7.49 -5.70
C VAL A 176 25.84 -7.07 -4.68
N VAL A 177 24.88 -7.96 -4.41
CA VAL A 177 23.84 -7.78 -3.39
C VAL A 177 24.04 -8.82 -2.28
N THR A 178 24.26 -8.36 -1.06
CA THR A 178 24.50 -9.21 0.12
C THR A 178 23.37 -9.01 1.13
N PRO A 179 22.66 -10.07 1.58
CA PRO A 179 21.70 -9.94 2.67
C PRO A 179 22.42 -9.67 3.99
N LEU A 180 21.97 -8.66 4.71
CA LEU A 180 22.45 -8.26 6.04
C LEU A 180 21.54 -8.79 7.15
N TYR A 181 20.23 -8.84 6.91
CA TYR A 181 19.24 -9.26 7.90
C TYR A 181 17.94 -9.73 7.26
N GLN A 182 17.27 -10.65 7.94
CA GLN A 182 15.93 -11.12 7.65
C GLN A 182 15.20 -11.26 8.99
N PRO A 183 13.94 -10.77 9.11
CA PRO A 183 13.14 -10.99 10.30
C PRO A 183 12.97 -12.47 10.61
N LEU A 184 13.20 -12.85 11.88
CA LEU A 184 12.89 -14.19 12.34
C LEU A 184 11.36 -14.35 12.52
N PRO A 185 10.82 -15.56 12.32
CA PRO A 185 9.42 -15.84 12.62
C PRO A 185 9.07 -15.42 14.05
N GLY A 186 8.02 -14.61 14.20
CA GLY A 186 7.56 -14.13 15.51
C GLY A 186 8.17 -12.83 15.99
N GLU A 187 9.20 -12.28 15.33
CA GLU A 187 9.68 -10.93 15.65
C GLU A 187 8.56 -9.88 15.48
N ALA A 188 8.60 -8.79 16.25
CA ALA A 188 7.63 -7.72 16.08
C ALA A 188 7.77 -7.10 14.68
N ILE A 189 6.64 -6.76 14.05
CA ILE A 189 6.66 -6.01 12.79
C ILE A 189 6.99 -4.55 13.14
N VAL A 190 8.29 -4.22 13.11
CA VAL A 190 8.77 -2.85 13.26
C VAL A 190 9.45 -2.43 11.97
N GLU A 191 9.21 -1.22 11.47
CA GLU A 191 9.80 -0.81 10.19
C GLU A 191 11.28 -0.40 10.30
N ASP A 192 11.76 -0.01 11.49
CA ASP A 192 13.14 0.43 11.71
C ASP A 192 14.16 -0.64 11.31
N ALA A 193 15.20 -0.28 10.55
CA ALA A 193 16.31 -1.21 10.37
C ALA A 193 17.03 -1.44 11.70
N PRO A 194 17.49 -2.68 11.94
CA PRO A 194 18.41 -2.94 13.03
C PRO A 194 19.60 -1.98 12.92
N ARG A 195 20.02 -1.40 14.04
CA ARG A 195 21.20 -0.54 14.07
C ARG A 195 22.44 -1.42 13.92
N PHE A 196 22.96 -1.55 12.71
CA PHE A 196 24.24 -2.23 12.48
C PHE A 196 25.42 -1.29 12.81
N GLN A 197 26.42 -1.81 13.52
CA GLN A 197 27.73 -1.14 13.58
C GLN A 197 28.37 -1.21 12.20
N TRP A 198 28.50 -0.06 11.56
CA TRP A 198 29.09 0.06 10.24
C TRP A 198 30.57 -0.31 10.29
N VAL A 199 30.94 -1.43 9.66
CA VAL A 199 32.35 -1.66 9.32
C VAL A 199 32.65 -0.74 8.14
N GLN A 200 33.41 0.32 8.37
CA GLN A 200 33.98 1.12 7.28
C GLN A 200 34.87 0.20 6.43
N THR A 201 34.37 -0.23 5.28
CA THR A 201 35.19 -0.95 4.31
C THR A 201 36.17 0.04 3.68
N ARG A 202 37.44 -0.06 4.06
CA ARG A 202 38.55 0.64 3.38
C ARG A 202 38.73 0.06 1.97
N SER A 203 37.93 0.46 0.99
CA SER A 203 38.30 0.34 -0.45
C SER A 203 37.27 0.94 -1.41
N GLY A 204 37.71 1.94 -2.19
CA GLY A 204 37.17 2.25 -3.53
C GLY A 204 35.97 3.22 -3.61
N PRO A 205 35.73 3.80 -4.81
CA PRO A 205 34.68 4.82 -5.07
C PRO A 205 33.26 4.24 -5.20
N ALA A 206 33.05 2.94 -4.99
CA ALA A 206 31.74 2.33 -5.09
C ALA A 206 30.90 2.68 -3.84
N ARG A 207 29.89 3.52 -4.03
CA ARG A 207 28.95 3.91 -2.96
C ARG A 207 28.14 2.68 -2.54
N ALA A 208 28.40 2.14 -1.35
CA ALA A 208 27.57 1.09 -0.76
C ALA A 208 26.17 1.66 -0.48
N MET A 209 25.13 0.89 -0.81
CA MET A 209 23.74 1.29 -0.63
C MET A 209 22.96 0.17 0.06
N ASP A 210 22.28 0.51 1.15
CA ASP A 210 21.42 -0.42 1.88
C ASP A 210 19.96 -0.21 1.49
N PHE A 211 19.24 -1.32 1.23
CA PHE A 211 17.85 -1.31 0.80
C PHE A 211 17.08 -2.51 1.33
N TRP A 212 15.77 -2.37 1.50
CA TRP A 212 14.89 -3.49 1.83
C TRP A 212 14.35 -4.16 0.57
N SER A 213 14.32 -5.48 0.56
CA SER A 213 13.70 -6.28 -0.49
C SER A 213 12.79 -7.33 0.14
N GLY A 214 11.49 -7.27 -0.14
CA GLY A 214 10.49 -8.21 0.32
C GLY A 214 9.64 -8.76 -0.82
N TYR A 215 8.85 -9.78 -0.51
CA TYR A 215 7.91 -10.38 -1.44
C TYR A 215 6.60 -9.62 -1.44
N TRP A 216 6.17 -9.15 -2.60
CA TRP A 216 4.85 -8.56 -2.79
C TRP A 216 3.95 -9.56 -3.52
N PRO A 217 2.84 -10.01 -2.92
CA PRO A 217 2.04 -11.08 -3.49
C PRO A 217 1.08 -10.65 -4.60
N GLY A 218 0.88 -11.58 -5.54
CA GLY A 218 0.03 -11.44 -6.71
C GLY A 218 0.57 -10.46 -7.74
N ARG A 219 -0.22 -10.20 -8.79
CA ARG A 219 0.12 -9.14 -9.74
C ARG A 219 0.04 -7.79 -9.04
N SER A 220 1.11 -7.00 -9.15
CA SER A 220 0.99 -5.56 -9.11
C SER A 220 0.47 -5.11 -10.48
N ALA A 221 -0.38 -4.08 -10.53
CA ALA A 221 -0.35 -3.23 -11.72
C ALA A 221 1.13 -2.88 -11.92
N LYS A 222 1.71 -3.12 -13.11
CA LYS A 222 3.11 -2.73 -13.42
C LYS A 222 3.33 -1.36 -12.81
N ALA A 223 4.51 -1.05 -12.24
CA ALA A 223 4.80 0.26 -11.68
C ALA A 223 4.47 1.35 -12.71
N MET A 224 3.23 1.81 -12.64
CA MET A 224 2.59 2.63 -13.64
C MET A 224 2.56 3.97 -12.99
N THR A 225 3.12 4.94 -13.70
CA THR A 225 2.93 6.33 -13.38
C THR A 225 1.43 6.59 -13.23
N PRO A 226 1.01 7.58 -12.41
CA PRO A 226 -0.39 7.99 -12.36
C PRO A 226 -0.99 8.13 -13.76
N ALA A 227 -0.26 8.71 -14.71
CA ALA A 227 -0.65 8.80 -16.13
C ALA A 227 -0.96 7.44 -16.77
N GLU A 228 -0.01 6.50 -16.73
CA GLU A 228 -0.23 5.18 -17.30
C GLU A 228 -1.42 4.49 -16.62
N HIS A 229 -1.57 4.64 -15.30
CA HIS A 229 -2.69 4.06 -14.57
C HIS A 229 -4.03 4.65 -15.03
N LEU A 230 -4.11 5.97 -15.21
CA LEU A 230 -5.28 6.65 -15.75
C LEU A 230 -5.62 6.17 -17.17
N ARG A 231 -4.62 5.85 -18.00
CA ARG A 231 -4.86 5.28 -19.35
C ARG A 231 -5.54 3.93 -19.33
N GLN A 232 -5.37 3.15 -18.26
CA GLN A 232 -6.08 1.88 -18.11
C GLN A 232 -7.53 2.06 -17.66
N ILE A 233 -7.89 3.21 -17.10
CA ILE A 233 -9.27 3.52 -16.74
C ILE A 233 -10.02 3.92 -18.02
N LYS A 234 -10.87 3.02 -18.50
CA LYS A 234 -11.70 3.30 -19.69
C LYS A 234 -12.61 4.51 -19.40
N PRO A 235 -12.70 5.51 -20.30
CA PRO A 235 -13.55 6.68 -20.09
C PRO A 235 -15.03 6.32 -19.90
N THR A 236 -15.45 5.15 -20.39
CA THR A 236 -16.80 4.61 -20.29
C THR A 236 -17.10 3.93 -18.95
N LEU A 237 -16.13 3.83 -18.04
CA LEU A 237 -16.40 3.32 -16.68
C LEU A 237 -17.03 4.41 -15.82
N PRO A 238 -17.88 4.07 -14.84
CA PRO A 238 -18.38 5.03 -13.85
C PRO A 238 -17.24 5.75 -13.13
N CYS A 239 -17.39 7.05 -12.92
CA CYS A 239 -16.39 7.85 -12.21
C CYS A 239 -16.46 7.63 -10.71
N TRP A 240 -15.27 7.55 -10.10
CA TRP A 240 -15.04 7.31 -8.69
C TRP A 240 -15.31 8.53 -7.81
N CYS A 241 -15.83 9.61 -8.42
CA CYS A 241 -16.25 10.83 -7.75
C CYS A 241 -17.62 10.73 -7.04
N GLY A 242 -18.35 9.62 -7.21
CA GLY A 242 -19.69 9.43 -6.66
C GLY A 242 -20.79 10.26 -7.34
N ARG A 243 -20.48 11.00 -8.43
CA ARG A 243 -21.44 11.87 -9.14
C ARG A 243 -22.29 11.14 -10.18
N HIS A 244 -22.28 9.81 -10.23
CA HIS A 244 -23.02 8.98 -11.20
C HIS A 244 -22.79 9.39 -12.68
N LYS A 245 -21.59 9.89 -12.98
CA LYS A 245 -21.14 10.23 -14.34
C LYS A 245 -20.09 9.23 -14.81
N MET A 246 -19.92 9.10 -16.12
CA MET A 246 -18.80 8.33 -16.67
C MET A 246 -17.47 9.04 -16.36
N TYR A 247 -16.40 8.27 -16.21
CA TYR A 247 -15.06 8.76 -15.88
C TYR A 247 -14.57 9.81 -16.86
N GLY A 248 -14.82 9.57 -18.16
CA GLY A 248 -14.53 10.51 -19.25
C GLY A 248 -15.24 11.86 -19.12
N GLU A 249 -16.38 11.90 -18.42
CA GLU A 249 -17.25 13.08 -18.27
C GLU A 249 -17.18 13.70 -16.86
N CYS A 250 -16.43 13.09 -15.93
CA CYS A 250 -16.23 13.61 -14.56
C CYS A 250 -14.77 14.03 -14.39
N HIS A 251 -13.87 13.13 -13.97
CA HIS A 251 -12.53 13.50 -13.53
C HIS A 251 -11.42 13.24 -14.54
N ARG A 252 -11.67 12.57 -15.67
CA ARG A 252 -10.61 12.23 -16.64
C ARG A 252 -9.75 13.43 -17.02
N ASN A 253 -10.36 14.58 -17.30
CA ASN A 253 -9.62 15.78 -17.70
C ASN A 253 -8.77 16.33 -16.55
N SER A 254 -9.31 16.41 -15.33
CA SER A 254 -8.56 16.87 -14.15
C SER A 254 -7.43 15.90 -13.79
N ASP A 255 -7.71 14.60 -13.84
CA ASP A 255 -6.77 13.54 -13.51
C ASP A 255 -5.64 13.47 -14.55
N SER A 256 -5.93 13.60 -15.85
CA SER A 256 -4.92 13.67 -16.92
C SER A 256 -3.99 14.89 -16.76
N VAL A 257 -4.49 16.03 -16.28
CA VAL A 257 -3.67 17.21 -15.98
C VAL A 257 -2.77 16.95 -14.77
N LEU A 258 -3.32 16.40 -13.68
CA LEU A 258 -2.56 16.06 -12.47
C LEU A 258 -1.51 14.98 -12.71
N ALA A 259 -1.77 14.08 -13.65
CA ALA A 259 -0.87 13.01 -14.04
C ALA A 259 0.21 13.45 -15.06
N GLY A 260 0.16 14.69 -15.55
CA GLY A 260 1.12 15.20 -16.53
C GLY A 260 0.95 14.61 -17.94
N GLU A 261 -0.26 14.21 -18.33
CA GLU A 261 -0.55 13.65 -19.66
C GLU A 261 -0.69 14.70 -20.78
N GLN A 262 -0.37 15.97 -20.55
CA GLN A 262 -0.45 16.96 -21.62
C GLN A 262 0.56 16.63 -22.73
N GLU A 263 0.03 16.14 -23.86
CA GLU A 263 0.68 16.30 -25.15
C GLU A 263 0.91 17.80 -25.34
N HIS A 264 2.17 18.20 -25.49
CA HIS A 264 2.48 19.51 -26.06
C HIS A 264 1.79 19.60 -27.43
N PRO A 265 1.16 20.75 -27.73
CA PRO A 265 0.36 20.94 -28.94
C PRO A 265 1.13 20.68 -30.24
#